data_AF-A0A353RNN5-F1
#
_entry.id   AF-A0A353RNN5-F1
#
_cell.length_a   1.000
_cell.length_b   1.000
_cell.length_c   1.000
_cell.angle_alpha   90.00
_cell.angle_beta   90.00
_cell.angle_gamma   90.00
#
_symmetry.space_group_name_H-M   'P 1'
#
loop_
_entity.id
_entity.type
_entity.pdbx_description
1 polymer ?
#
loop_
_entity_poly.entity_id
_entity_poly.type
_entity_poly.pdbx_seq_one_letter_code
_entity_poly.pdbx_strand_id
1 'polypeptide(L)' 'MRFFSLTLFLGLFLGLSAQPSLITPLGVEQGLSNNHVVSITQDRDGFLWFATEEGLNKFDGLRFTRFFKHTKD' A
#
# COMPACT_ATOMS: atom_id res chain seq x y z
N MET A 1 39.31 28.74 -16.04
CA MET A 1 38.09 28.55 -15.22
C MET A 1 36.82 28.42 -16.08
N ARG A 2 36.85 27.63 -17.19
CA ARG A 2 35.66 27.46 -18.08
C ARG A 2 35.34 26.01 -18.45
N PHE A 3 36.15 25.04 -18.03
CA PHE A 3 35.92 23.61 -18.29
C PHE A 3 35.19 22.87 -17.15
N PHE A 4 35.06 23.50 -15.97
CA PHE A 4 34.38 22.90 -14.81
C PHE A 4 32.85 22.97 -14.88
N SER A 5 32.31 23.67 -15.89
CA SER A 5 30.86 23.86 -16.06
C SER A 5 30.19 22.77 -16.91
N LEU A 6 30.94 21.99 -17.70
CA LEU A 6 30.37 21.02 -18.64
C LEU A 6 30.16 19.64 -17.99
N THR A 7 30.99 19.27 -17.01
CA THR A 7 30.88 18.01 -16.26
C THR A 7 29.71 17.99 -15.28
N LEU A 8 29.25 19.15 -14.81
CA LEU A 8 28.09 19.24 -13.90
C LEU A 8 26.74 18.98 -14.61
N PHE A 9 26.69 19.12 -15.94
CA PHE A 9 25.48 18.90 -16.73
C PHE A 9 25.32 17.45 -17.22
N LEU A 10 26.43 16.71 -17.37
CA LEU A 10 26.42 15.34 -17.90
C LEU A 10 25.97 14.29 -16.85
N GLY A 11 26.07 14.61 -15.56
CA GLY A 11 25.62 13.74 -14.47
C GLY A 11 24.10 13.71 -14.25
N LEU A 12 23.36 14.69 -14.80
CA LEU A 12 21.93 14.83 -14.55
C LEU A 12 21.06 13.85 -15.37
N PHE A 13 21.62 13.24 -16.41
CA PHE A 13 20.89 12.31 -17.29
C PHE A 13 21.07 10.82 -16.94
N LEU A 14 22.01 10.47 -16.06
CA LEU A 14 22.27 9.06 -15.68
C LEU A 14 21.34 8.53 -14.57
N GLY A 15 20.42 9.36 -14.06
CA GLY A 15 19.48 9.00 -12.99
C GLY A 15 18.06 8.61 -13.44
N LEU A 16 17.79 8.59 -14.75
CA LEU A 16 16.46 8.24 -15.30
C LEU A 16 16.30 6.72 -15.46
N SER A 17 16.52 5.96 -14.39
CA SER A 17 16.00 4.59 -14.35
C SER A 17 14.61 4.62 -13.72
N ALA A 18 13.65 3.95 -14.36
CA ALA A 18 12.38 3.67 -13.70
C ALA A 18 12.69 2.76 -12.50
N GLN A 19 12.49 3.25 -11.27
CA GLN A 19 12.64 2.40 -10.10
C GLN A 19 11.57 1.29 -10.14
N PRO A 20 11.92 0.05 -9.77
CA PRO A 20 10.93 -1.02 -9.71
C PRO A 20 9.82 -0.65 -8.73
N SER A 21 8.56 -0.70 -9.19
CA SER A 21 7.42 -0.58 -8.27
C SER A 21 7.39 -1.84 -7.40
N LEU A 22 7.82 -1.72 -6.15
CA LEU A 22 7.65 -2.78 -5.16
C LEU A 22 6.16 -2.91 -4.83
N ILE A 23 5.62 -4.10 -5.05
CA ILE A 23 4.26 -4.46 -4.62
C ILE A 23 4.39 -5.18 -3.29
N THR A 24 3.86 -4.59 -2.22
CA THR A 24 3.84 -5.23 -0.91
C THR A 24 2.58 -6.07 -0.77
N PRO A 25 2.70 -7.39 -0.53
CA PRO A 25 1.52 -8.22 -0.29
C PRO A 25 0.91 -7.91 1.07
N LEU A 26 -0.42 -7.71 1.09
CA LEU A 26 -1.23 -7.58 2.29
C LEU A 26 -2.32 -8.66 2.25
N GLY A 27 -2.19 -9.68 3.09
CA GLY A 27 -3.12 -10.80 3.19
C GLY A 27 -3.32 -11.26 4.63
N VAL A 28 -3.75 -12.51 4.80
CA VAL A 28 -4.00 -13.10 6.14
C VAL A 28 -2.78 -13.04 7.05
N GLU A 29 -1.57 -13.20 6.51
CA GLU A 29 -0.30 -13.10 7.24
C GLU A 29 -0.05 -11.68 7.80
N GLN A 30 -0.65 -10.66 7.22
CA GLN A 30 -0.56 -9.27 7.67
C GLN A 30 -1.77 -8.84 8.53
N GLY A 31 -2.75 -9.73 8.71
CA GLY A 31 -3.92 -9.51 9.57
C GLY A 31 -5.24 -9.27 8.86
N LEU A 32 -5.31 -9.44 7.54
CA LEU A 32 -6.58 -9.48 6.81
C LEU A 32 -7.42 -10.69 7.26
N SER A 33 -8.74 -10.56 7.40
CA SER A 33 -9.57 -11.67 7.88
C SER A 33 -9.66 -12.85 6.92
N ASN A 34 -9.67 -12.60 5.60
CA ASN A 34 -9.69 -13.64 4.57
C ASN A 34 -9.09 -13.07 3.27
N ASN A 35 -8.34 -13.89 2.52
CA ASN A 35 -7.65 -13.46 1.29
C ASN A 35 -8.60 -13.14 0.12
N HIS A 36 -9.88 -13.53 0.20
CA HIS A 36 -10.89 -13.18 -0.78
C HIS A 36 -11.51 -11.82 -0.44
N VAL A 37 -10.92 -10.76 -1.01
CA VAL A 37 -11.42 -9.38 -0.91
C VAL A 37 -12.44 -9.11 -2.00
N VAL A 38 -13.65 -8.72 -1.63
CA VAL A 38 -14.76 -8.46 -2.56
C VAL A 38 -15.01 -6.97 -2.81
N SER A 39 -14.55 -6.09 -1.91
CA SER A 39 -14.68 -4.63 -2.08
C SER A 39 -13.65 -3.88 -1.26
N ILE A 40 -13.22 -2.72 -1.76
CA ILE A 40 -12.26 -1.82 -1.12
C ILE A 40 -12.78 -0.38 -1.21
N THR A 41 -12.71 0.37 -0.11
CA THR A 41 -13.02 1.82 -0.09
C THR A 41 -12.14 2.56 0.91
N GLN A 42 -12.13 3.89 0.86
CA GLN A 42 -11.44 4.75 1.82
C GLN A 42 -12.45 5.66 2.52
N ASP A 43 -12.36 5.80 3.83
CA ASP A 43 -13.18 6.77 4.56
C ASP A 43 -12.58 8.19 4.53
N ARG A 44 -13.29 9.15 5.11
CA ARG A 44 -12.87 10.57 5.12
C ARG A 44 -11.63 10.83 5.98
N ASP A 45 -11.33 9.95 6.92
CA ASP A 45 -10.17 10.06 7.81
C ASP A 45 -8.94 9.37 7.22
N GLY A 46 -9.09 8.77 6.03
CA GLY A 46 -8.01 8.17 5.26
C GLY A 46 -7.80 6.68 5.49
N PHE A 47 -8.64 6.02 6.31
CA PHE A 47 -8.51 4.58 6.53
C PHE A 47 -9.04 3.79 5.35
N LEU A 48 -8.34 2.70 5.00
CA LEU A 48 -8.80 1.76 3.98
C LEU A 48 -9.69 0.70 4.61
N TRP A 49 -10.80 0.40 3.94
CA TRP A 49 -11.77 -0.60 4.34
C TRP A 49 -11.81 -1.72 3.30
N PHE A 50 -11.70 -2.96 3.77
CA PHE A 50 -11.70 -4.16 2.94
C PHE A 50 -12.83 -5.09 3.40
N ALA A 51 -13.79 -5.32 2.51
CA ALA A 51 -14.80 -6.35 2.71
C ALA A 51 -14.25 -7.69 2.20
N THR A 52 -14.30 -8.71 3.05
CA THR A 52 -13.88 -10.08 2.73
C THR A 52 -15.03 -11.04 3.00
N GLU A 53 -14.92 -12.30 2.57
CA GLU A 53 -15.94 -13.31 2.84
C GLU A 53 -16.20 -13.55 4.33
N GLU A 54 -15.21 -13.36 5.20
CA GLU A 54 -15.33 -13.67 6.64
C GLU A 54 -15.51 -12.44 7.53
N GLY A 55 -15.27 -11.23 7.01
CA GLY A 55 -15.35 -10.03 7.84
C GLY A 55 -14.99 -8.73 7.12
N LEU A 56 -15.15 -7.64 7.86
CA LEU A 56 -14.78 -6.30 7.46
C LEU A 56 -13.45 -5.92 8.12
N ASN A 57 -12.54 -5.31 7.36
CA ASN A 57 -11.21 -4.95 7.84
C ASN A 57 -10.96 -3.47 7.64
N LYS A 58 -10.45 -2.79 8.68
CA LYS A 58 -9.98 -1.41 8.63
C LYS A 58 -8.46 -1.40 8.69
N PHE A 59 -7.80 -0.71 7.77
CA PHE A 59 -6.35 -0.59 7.68
C PHE A 59 -5.90 0.86 7.90
N ASP A 60 -4.94 1.06 8.79
CA ASP A 60 -4.39 2.37 9.17
C ASP A 60 -3.09 2.74 8.45
N GLY A 61 -2.65 1.92 7.49
CA GLY A 61 -1.34 2.05 6.83
C GLY A 61 -0.28 1.10 7.39
N LEU A 62 -0.51 0.52 8.56
CA LEU A 62 0.41 -0.39 9.24
C LEU A 62 -0.25 -1.71 9.65
N ARG A 63 -1.51 -1.68 10.10
CA ARG A 63 -2.19 -2.82 10.74
C ARG A 63 -3.66 -2.89 10.35
N PHE A 64 -4.20 -4.11 10.36
CA PHE A 64 -5.63 -4.37 10.21
C PHE A 64 -6.34 -4.47 11.56
N THR A 65 -7.50 -3.83 11.66
CA THR A 65 -8.52 -4.08 12.69
C THR A 65 -9.67 -4.87 12.05
N ARG A 66 -10.00 -6.03 12.62
CA ARG A 66 -10.99 -6.97 12.07
C ARG A 66 -12.34 -6.87 12.78
N PHE A 67 -13.42 -6.84 12.00
CA PHE A 67 -14.79 -6.83 12.47
C PHE A 67 -15.50 -8.06 11.91
N PHE A 68 -15.90 -8.96 12.80
CA PHE A 68 -16.64 -10.18 12.45
C PHE A 68 -18.12 -9.99 12.78
N LYS A 69 -18.98 -10.70 12.06
CA LYS A 69 -20.39 -10.80 12.42
C LYS A 69 -20.50 -11.50 13.78
N HIS A 70 -21.13 -10.86 14.75
CA HIS A 70 -21.50 -11.52 15.99
C HIS A 70 -22.73 -12.39 15.72
N THR A 71 -22.54 -13.71 15.64
CA THR A 71 -23.64 -14.67 15.60
C THR A 71 -24.05 -14.95 17.04
N LYS A 72 -25.29 -14.65 17.42
CA LYS A 72 -25.87 -15.22 18.64
C LYS A 72 -26.33 -16.62 18.27
N ASP A 73 -25.74 -17.62 18.93
CA ASP A 73 -26.27 -18.98 18.94
C ASP A 73 -27.67 -19.02 19.58
#